data_AF-A0AA89CJ91-F1
#
_entry.id   AF-A0AA89CJ91-F1
#
_cell.length_a   1.000
_cell.length_b   1.000
_cell.length_c   1.000
_cell.angle_alpha   90.00
_cell.angle_beta   90.00
_cell.angle_gamma   90.00
#
_symmetry.space_group_name_H-M   'P 1'
#
loop_
_entity.id
_entity.type
_entity.pdbx_description
1 polymer ?
#
loop_
_entity_poly.entity_id
_entity_poly.type
_entity_poly.pdbx_seq_one_letter_code
_entity_poly.pdbx_strand_id
1 'polypeptide(L)'
;MKNKLTKIELLQLLDKIMQPKVYGISETEGNEVLLAFCAGCPDPVKARWLVVDCLDPMTDEELVDRALAMPLRKMADVPLSELPEGHPLRTMAE
;
A
#
# COMPACT_ATOMS: atom_id res chain seq x y z
N MET A 1 -3.46 18.34 2.22
CA MET A 1 -2.49 17.64 3.09
C MET A 1 -3.23 16.48 3.74
N LYS A 2 -3.11 15.25 3.20
CA LYS A 2 -3.81 14.09 3.80
C LYS A 2 -3.05 13.71 5.07
N ASN A 3 -3.76 13.68 6.20
CA ASN A 3 -3.25 13.17 7.47
C ASN A 3 -2.60 11.80 7.21
N LYS A 4 -1.31 11.67 7.53
CA LYS A 4 -0.64 10.37 7.52
C LYS A 4 -1.37 9.48 8.52
N LEU A 5 -1.79 8.29 8.07
CA LEU A 5 -2.36 7.30 8.97
C LEU A 5 -1.30 6.94 10.02
N THR A 6 -1.75 6.82 11.26
CA THR A 6 -0.93 6.35 12.38
C THR A 6 -0.66 4.86 12.22
N LYS A 7 0.38 4.36 12.91
CA LYS A 7 0.67 2.91 12.96
C LYS A 7 -0.55 2.09 13.42
N ILE A 8 -1.31 2.62 14.38
CA ILE A 8 -2.52 1.95 14.91
C ILE A 8 -3.59 1.85 13.83
N GLU A 9 -3.84 2.91 13.06
CA GLU A 9 -4.82 2.88 11.97
C GLU A 9 -4.38 1.91 10.86
N LEU A 10 -3.09 1.85 10.54
CA LEU A 10 -2.54 0.89 9.58
C LEU A 10 -2.69 -0.55 10.05
N LEU A 11 -2.47 -0.84 11.33
CA LEU A 11 -2.70 -2.16 11.91
C LEU A 11 -4.17 -2.57 11.83
N GLN A 12 -5.10 -1.64 12.10
CA GLN A 12 -6.54 -1.90 11.97
C GLN A 12 -6.96 -2.20 10.52
N LEU A 13 -6.34 -1.53 9.55
CA LEU A 13 -6.58 -1.83 8.14
C LEU A 13 -5.98 -3.18 7.75
N LEU A 14 -4.78 -3.50 8.23
CA LEU A 14 -4.11 -4.77 7.97
C LEU A 14 -4.89 -5.96 8.54
N ASP A 15 -5.42 -5.84 9.75
CA ASP A 15 -6.24 -6.88 10.38
C ASP A 15 -7.49 -7.21 9.54
N LYS A 16 -8.13 -6.19 8.95
CA LYS A 16 -9.25 -6.38 8.01
C LYS A 16 -8.84 -7.08 6.72
N ILE A 17 -7.64 -6.79 6.21
CA ILE A 17 -7.10 -7.41 4.99
C ILE A 17 -6.77 -8.89 5.25
N MET A 18 -6.21 -9.21 6.41
CA MET A 18 -5.82 -10.58 6.77
C MET A 18 -7.01 -11.45 7.18
N GLN A 19 -8.09 -10.84 7.69
CA GLN A 19 -9.26 -11.56 8.21
C GLN A 19 -10.58 -11.12 7.55
N PRO A 20 -10.70 -11.12 6.20
CA PRO A 20 -11.85 -10.54 5.51
C PRO A 20 -13.18 -11.22 5.87
N LYS A 21 -13.14 -12.54 6.14
CA LYS A 21 -14.31 -13.31 6.56
C LYS A 21 -14.82 -12.93 7.95
N VAL A 22 -13.92 -12.57 8.87
CA VAL A 22 -14.28 -12.16 10.24
C VAL A 22 -15.02 -10.82 10.21
N TYR A 23 -14.57 -9.92 9.33
CA TYR A 23 -15.17 -8.61 9.14
C TYR A 23 -16.35 -8.59 8.16
N GLY A 24 -16.65 -9.71 7.51
CA GLY A 24 -17.74 -9.82 6.55
C GLY A 24 -17.58 -8.94 5.31
N ILE A 25 -16.34 -8.58 4.94
CA ILE A 25 -16.07 -7.69 3.81
C ILE A 25 -16.08 -8.45 2.48
N SER A 26 -16.69 -7.84 1.47
CA SER A 26 -16.64 -8.31 0.09
C SER A 26 -15.26 -8.12 -0.53
N GLU A 27 -15.00 -8.76 -1.67
CA GLU A 27 -13.74 -8.61 -2.40
C GLU A 27 -13.47 -7.15 -2.82
N THR A 28 -14.51 -6.43 -3.27
CA THR A 28 -14.41 -5.01 -3.63
C THR A 28 -14.03 -4.16 -2.41
N GLU A 29 -14.68 -4.37 -1.27
CA GLU A 29 -14.35 -3.67 -0.02
C GLU A 29 -12.94 -4.04 0.47
N GLY A 30 -12.53 -5.30 0.34
CA GLY A 30 -11.16 -5.73 0.65
C GLY A 30 -10.12 -5.00 -0.19
N ASN A 31 -10.38 -4.80 -1.48
CA ASN A 31 -9.52 -4.00 -2.36
C ASN A 31 -9.46 -2.53 -1.93
N GLU A 32 -10.58 -1.94 -1.53
CA GLU A 32 -10.61 -0.57 -1.01
C GLU A 32 -9.82 -0.42 0.30
N VAL A 33 -9.93 -1.40 1.20
CA VAL A 33 -9.15 -1.44 2.45
C VAL A 33 -7.65 -1.57 2.16
N LEU A 34 -7.27 -2.43 1.21
CA LEU A 34 -5.89 -2.57 0.77
C LEU A 34 -5.35 -1.26 0.17
N LEU A 35 -6.15 -0.57 -0.65
CA LEU A 35 -5.77 0.72 -1.20
C LEU A 35 -5.61 1.79 -0.11
N ALA A 36 -6.48 1.79 0.91
CA ALA A 36 -6.39 2.70 2.04
C ALA A 36 -5.11 2.45 2.85
N PHE A 37 -4.76 1.18 3.11
CA PHE A 37 -3.51 0.80 3.76
C PHE A 37 -2.30 1.31 2.96
N CYS A 38 -2.26 1.02 1.66
CA CYS A 38 -1.16 1.42 0.79
C CYS A 38 -1.01 2.95 0.74
N ALA A 39 -2.13 3.68 0.64
CA ALA A 39 -2.12 5.14 0.61
C ALA A 39 -1.65 5.79 1.92
N GLY A 40 -1.70 5.06 3.03
CA GLY A 40 -1.14 5.50 4.31
C GLY A 40 0.38 5.29 4.43
N CYS A 41 0.98 4.52 3.53
CA CYS A 41 2.41 4.20 3.56
C CYS A 41 3.25 5.17 2.71
N PRO A 42 4.55 5.36 3.03
CA PRO A 42 5.46 6.18 2.21
C PRO A 42 5.67 5.67 0.78
N ASP A 43 5.63 4.36 0.57
CA ASP A 43 5.66 3.74 -0.76
C ASP A 43 4.42 2.85 -0.91
N PRO A 44 3.32 3.38 -1.47
CA PRO A 44 2.07 2.63 -1.63
C PRO A 44 2.24 1.37 -2.49
N VAL A 45 3.15 1.40 -3.47
CA VAL A 45 3.38 0.26 -4.36
C VAL A 45 4.09 -0.83 -3.57
N LYS A 46 5.22 -0.54 -2.93
CA LYS A 46 5.94 -1.55 -2.16
C LYS A 46 5.14 -2.04 -0.96
N ALA A 47 4.31 -1.20 -0.34
CA ALA A 47 3.38 -1.63 0.70
C ALA A 47 2.41 -2.70 0.19
N ARG A 48 1.84 -2.52 -1.02
CA ARG A 48 1.01 -3.55 -1.65
C ARG A 48 1.75 -4.86 -1.87
N TRP A 49 2.97 -4.79 -2.41
CA TRP A 49 3.81 -5.97 -2.63
C TRP A 49 4.14 -6.68 -1.31
N LEU A 50 4.38 -5.92 -0.25
CA LEU A 50 4.64 -6.48 1.07
C LEU A 50 3.43 -7.25 1.63
N VAL A 51 2.21 -6.77 1.37
CA VAL A 51 0.99 -7.45 1.82
C VAL A 51 0.62 -8.66 0.97
N VAL A 52 0.80 -8.57 -0.36
CA VAL A 52 0.29 -9.58 -1.30
C VAL A 52 1.33 -10.66 -1.64
N ASP A 53 2.62 -10.29 -1.72
CA ASP A 53 3.67 -11.13 -2.31
C ASP A 53 4.83 -11.41 -1.33
N CYS A 54 4.77 -10.95 -0.09
CA CYS A 54 5.85 -11.22 0.86
C CYS A 54 5.83 -12.68 1.34
N LEU A 55 6.94 -13.37 1.10
CA LEU A 55 7.13 -14.77 1.49
C LEU A 55 7.81 -14.92 2.86
N ASP A 56 8.31 -13.82 3.43
CA ASP A 56 8.96 -13.83 4.74
C ASP A 56 7.89 -13.96 5.82
N PRO A 57 7.98 -14.94 6.74
CA PRO A 57 7.09 -14.98 7.89
C PRO A 57 7.40 -13.78 8.80
N MET A 58 6.42 -12.92 9.03
CA MET A 58 6.50 -11.76 9.93
C MET A 58 5.16 -11.52 10.62
N THR A 59 5.18 -10.82 11.76
CA THR A 59 3.95 -10.38 12.42
C THR A 59 3.34 -9.17 11.71
N ASP A 60 2.06 -8.91 11.95
CA ASP A 60 1.38 -7.73 11.43
C ASP A 60 2.08 -6.42 11.82
N GLU A 61 2.66 -6.39 13.04
CA GLU A 61 3.41 -5.25 13.55
C GLU A 61 4.71 -5.02 12.80
N GLU A 62 5.46 -6.10 12.53
CA GLU A 62 6.68 -6.06 11.73
C GLU A 62 6.39 -5.64 10.28
N LEU A 63 5.27 -6.10 9.72
CA LEU A 63 4.82 -5.71 8.38
C LEU A 63 4.55 -4.21 8.31
N VAL A 64 3.78 -3.66 9.25
CA VAL A 64 3.47 -2.23 9.30
C VAL A 64 4.73 -1.41 9.55
N ASP A 65 5.62 -1.84 10.45
CA ASP A 65 6.89 -1.16 10.69
C ASP A 65 7.76 -1.14 9.44
N ARG A 66 7.83 -2.26 8.72
CA ARG A 66 8.58 -2.35 7.46
C ARG A 66 7.96 -1.46 6.39
N ALA A 67 6.63 -1.40 6.28
CA ALA A 67 5.93 -0.52 5.35
C ALA A 67 6.18 0.97 5.66
N LEU A 68 6.15 1.35 6.93
CA LEU A 68 6.42 2.72 7.38
C LEU A 68 7.90 3.12 7.27
N ALA A 69 8.82 2.17 7.38
CA ALA A 69 10.26 2.41 7.25
C ALA A 69 10.72 2.55 5.78
N MET A 70 9.84 2.31 4.80
CA MET A 70 10.19 2.46 3.39
C MET A 70 10.51 3.91 3.03
N PRO A 71 11.47 4.13 2.12
CA PRO A 71 11.70 5.47 1.58
C PRO A 71 10.45 5.96 0.85
N LEU A 72 10.13 7.25 0.99
CA LEU A 72 9.05 7.89 0.24
C LEU A 72 9.28 7.69 -1.26
N ARG A 73 8.31 7.05 -1.95
CA ARG A 73 8.40 6.89 -3.40
C ARG A 73 8.11 8.22 -4.08
N LYS A 74 9.09 8.78 -4.81
CA LYS A 74 8.85 9.96 -5.65
C LYS A 74 8.22 9.50 -6.95
N MET A 75 7.29 10.29 -7.50
CA MET A 75 6.69 9.97 -8.79
C MET A 75 7.71 9.95 -9.93
N ALA A 76 8.78 10.75 -9.83
CA ALA A 76 9.88 10.77 -10.78
C ALA A 76 10.74 9.48 -10.76
N ASP A 77 10.65 8.67 -9.70
CA ASP A 77 11.43 7.44 -9.58
C ASP A 77 10.74 6.24 -10.26
N VAL A 78 9.55 6.43 -10.86
CA VAL A 78 8.85 5.39 -11.63
C VAL A 78 9.39 5.36 -13.06
N PRO A 79 10.03 4.27 -13.51
CA PRO A 79 10.50 4.16 -14.88
C PRO A 79 9.34 4.29 -15.87
N LEU A 80 9.52 5.07 -16.94
CA LEU A 80 8.51 5.23 -17.98
C LEU A 80 8.08 3.88 -18.59
N SER A 81 8.97 2.89 -18.61
CA SER A 81 8.69 1.51 -19.06
C SER A 81 7.66 0.77 -18.21
N GLU A 82 7.49 1.13 -16.94
CA GLU A 82 6.47 0.56 -16.05
C GLU A 82 5.11 1.25 -16.19
N LEU A 83 5.08 2.41 -16.87
CA LEU A 83 3.86 3.18 -17.10
C LEU A 83 3.20 2.76 -18.42
N PRO A 84 1.87 2.60 -18.49
CA PRO A 84 1.14 2.46 -19.74
C PRO A 84 1.35 3.66 -20.68
N GLU A 85 1.22 3.45 -22.00
CA GLU A 85 1.47 4.51 -23.00
C GLU A 85 0.63 5.78 -22.81
N GLY A 86 -0.61 5.66 -22.34
CA GLY A 86 -1.50 6.79 -22.05
C GLY A 86 -1.41 7.34 -20.62
N HIS A 87 -0.43 6.93 -19.81
CA HIS A 87 -0.37 7.31 -18.41
C HIS A 87 0.01 8.79 -18.24
N PRO A 88 -0.74 9.61 -17.47
CA PRO A 88 -0.49 11.05 -17.33
C PRO A 88 0.94 11.42 -16.88
N LEU A 89 1.57 10.55 -16.07
CA LEU A 89 2.97 10.78 -15.65
C LEU A 89 3.98 10.71 -16.81
N ARG A 90 3.64 10.07 -17.94
CA ARG A 90 4.49 10.10 -19.14
C ARG A 90 4.54 11.49 -19.80
N THR A 91 3.47 12.28 -19.66
CA THR A 91 3.36 13.63 -20.25
C THR A 91 3.74 14.76 -19.29
N MET A 92 4.00 14.46 -18.01
CA MET A 92 4.43 15.45 -17.00
C MET A 92 5.96 15.51 -16.81
N ALA A 93 6.71 14.66 -17.53
CA ALA A 93 8.17 14.61 -17.50
C ALA A 93 8.84 15.48 -18.59
N GLU A 94 8.05 16.24 -19.35
CA GLU A 94 8.50 17.26 -20.32
C GLU A 94 8.57 18.66 -19.70
#